data_AF-A0A7C9AV04-F1
#
_entry.id   AF-A0A7C9AV04-F1
#
_cell.length_a   1.000
_cell.length_b   1.000
_cell.length_c   1.000
_cell.angle_alpha   90.00
_cell.angle_beta   90.00
_cell.angle_gamma   90.00
#
_symmetry.space_group_name_H-M   'P 1'
#
loop_
_entity.id
_entity.type
_entity.pdbx_description
1 polymer ?
#
loop_
_entity_poly.entity_id
_entity_poly.type
_entity_poly.pdbx_seq_one_letter_code
_entity_poly.pdbx_strand_id
1 'polypeptide(L)'
;GGSLLCCEGSCMRSFHATRKAAEEAESECVSLGFTEKEVKDMPNFKCRNCQYNLHQCFSCGRLGSSDKSSNAEVFQCVNATCGYFYHPRCVAKLLHRDNEVAAKELQNKILAGESFTCPLHTCVVCKQPEDKSASGLQMAVCRRCPKAYHEKCLPRKISFEENEEEGIIRRAWRFLLVDRILIYCLKHEIIDDLGTPERDHIKFPDDETGRQSSTALRDSVALKRKKPSMAETYQSGTAMQFKRKAVLDSYSDKRKGQKFSKLKVTETSSCLTTEKKSVLTKVG
;
A
#
# COMPACT_ATOMS: atom_id res chain seq x y z
N GLY A 1 -6.30 -9.36 4.44
CA GLY A 1 -5.38 -10.18 5.27
C GLY A 1 -5.22 -11.53 4.59
N GLY A 2 -4.83 -12.56 5.33
CA GLY A 2 -4.77 -13.95 4.83
C GLY A 2 -3.40 -14.39 4.29
N SER A 3 -3.35 -15.60 3.74
CA SER A 3 -2.15 -16.18 3.12
C SER A 3 -1.87 -15.51 1.78
N LEU A 4 -0.71 -14.86 1.67
CA LEU A 4 -0.31 -14.08 0.50
C LEU A 4 1.01 -14.59 -0.09
N LEU A 5 1.07 -14.63 -1.41
CA LEU A 5 2.27 -14.88 -2.18
C LEU A 5 2.87 -13.55 -2.63
N CYS A 6 4.11 -13.29 -2.24
CA CYS A 6 4.84 -12.06 -2.55
C CYS A 6 5.59 -12.20 -3.86
N CYS A 7 5.45 -11.19 -4.74
CA CYS A 7 6.24 -11.09 -5.95
C CYS A 7 7.67 -10.64 -5.60
N GLU A 8 8.65 -11.43 -6.00
CA GLU A 8 10.09 -11.14 -5.83
C GLU A 8 10.66 -10.20 -6.88
N GLY A 9 9.83 -9.78 -7.84
CA GLY A 9 10.15 -8.68 -8.74
C GLY A 9 10.14 -7.32 -8.03
N SER A 10 10.54 -6.28 -8.77
CA SER A 10 10.68 -4.91 -8.28
C SER A 10 9.35 -4.25 -7.85
N CYS A 11 8.19 -4.84 -8.15
CA CYS A 11 6.90 -4.27 -7.78
C CYS A 11 6.51 -4.47 -6.30
N MET A 12 7.13 -5.42 -5.60
CA MET A 12 6.86 -5.74 -4.18
C MET A 12 5.38 -6.00 -3.84
N ARG A 13 4.57 -6.41 -4.83
CA ARG A 13 3.14 -6.71 -4.62
C ARG A 13 2.95 -8.11 -4.06
N SER A 14 1.88 -8.28 -3.30
CA SER A 14 1.46 -9.57 -2.75
C SER A 14 0.03 -9.90 -3.19
N PHE A 15 -0.25 -11.19 -3.37
CA PHE A 15 -1.51 -11.67 -3.95
C PHE A 15 -2.01 -12.91 -3.20
N HIS A 16 -3.33 -13.13 -3.20
CA HIS A 16 -3.84 -14.46 -2.88
C HIS A 16 -3.47 -15.41 -4.02
N ALA A 17 -2.67 -16.44 -3.73
CA ALA A 17 -2.20 -17.35 -4.77
C ALA A 17 -3.32 -18.28 -5.27
N THR A 18 -4.09 -18.83 -4.32
CA THR A 18 -5.15 -19.82 -4.59
C THR A 18 -6.53 -19.25 -4.29
N ARG A 19 -7.58 -19.83 -4.89
CA ARG A 19 -8.97 -19.43 -4.64
C ARG A 19 -9.35 -19.63 -3.17
N LYS A 20 -8.95 -20.78 -2.61
CA LYS A 20 -9.15 -21.12 -1.19
C LYS A 20 -8.53 -20.07 -0.26
N ALA A 21 -7.30 -19.62 -0.53
CA ALA A 21 -6.66 -18.59 0.30
C ALA A 21 -7.37 -17.22 0.23
N ALA A 22 -8.05 -16.91 -0.88
CA ALA A 22 -8.87 -15.70 -1.00
C ALA A 22 -10.21 -15.85 -0.26
N GLU A 23 -10.85 -17.01 -0.38
CA GLU A 23 -12.10 -17.38 0.30
C GLU A 23 -11.91 -17.39 1.83
N GLU A 24 -10.86 -18.03 2.34
CA GLU A 24 -10.52 -18.11 3.77
C GLU A 24 -10.21 -16.75 4.39
N ALA A 25 -9.75 -15.79 3.58
CA ALA A 25 -9.53 -14.43 4.04
C ALA A 25 -10.84 -13.63 4.19
N GLU A 26 -12.00 -14.27 3.99
CA GLU A 26 -13.34 -13.66 3.93
C GLU A 26 -13.33 -12.41 3.05
N SER A 27 -12.53 -12.48 1.99
CA SER A 27 -12.25 -11.36 1.13
C SER A 27 -12.82 -11.66 -0.24
N GLU A 28 -13.59 -10.72 -0.79
CA GLU A 28 -14.00 -10.75 -2.21
C GLU A 28 -12.80 -10.45 -3.15
N CYS A 29 -11.63 -11.00 -2.85
CA CYS A 29 -10.40 -10.79 -3.62
C CYS A 29 -10.34 -11.79 -4.76
N VAL A 30 -9.91 -11.33 -5.94
CA VAL A 30 -9.52 -12.23 -7.02
C VAL A 30 -8.15 -12.82 -6.71
N SER A 31 -8.04 -14.15 -6.77
CA SER A 31 -6.78 -14.87 -6.61
C SER A 31 -6.01 -14.99 -7.93
N LEU A 32 -4.72 -15.37 -7.87
CA LEU A 32 -3.92 -15.70 -9.06
C LEU A 32 -4.34 -17.02 -9.73
N GLY A 33 -5.16 -17.84 -9.08
CA GLY A 33 -5.70 -19.07 -9.64
C GLY A 33 -4.75 -20.27 -9.59
N PHE A 34 -3.65 -20.19 -8.85
CA PHE A 34 -2.75 -21.32 -8.65
C PHE A 34 -3.38 -22.40 -7.76
N THR A 35 -2.93 -23.63 -7.94
CA THR A 35 -3.14 -24.74 -7.03
C THR A 35 -2.16 -24.69 -5.86
N GLU A 36 -2.50 -25.34 -4.74
CA GLU A 36 -1.58 -25.42 -3.59
C GLU A 36 -0.25 -26.11 -3.95
N LYS A 37 -0.28 -27.06 -4.90
CA LYS A 37 0.92 -27.76 -5.38
C LYS A 37 1.82 -26.81 -6.18
N GLU A 38 1.26 -26.07 -7.13
CA GLU A 38 2.03 -25.09 -7.90
C GLU A 38 2.69 -24.03 -7.01
N VAL A 39 2.00 -23.58 -5.95
CA VAL A 39 2.58 -22.63 -4.99
C VAL A 39 3.74 -23.24 -4.20
N LYS A 40 3.63 -24.51 -3.79
CA LYS A 40 4.72 -25.22 -3.08
C LYS A 40 5.93 -25.49 -3.97
N ASP A 41 5.68 -25.79 -5.25
CA ASP A 41 6.71 -26.09 -6.24
C ASP A 41 7.33 -24.81 -6.85
N MET A 42 6.86 -23.62 -6.46
CA MET A 42 7.32 -22.33 -6.95
C MET A 42 8.16 -21.60 -5.90
N PRO A 43 9.49 -21.81 -5.86
CA PRO A 43 10.36 -21.19 -4.86
C PRO A 43 10.40 -19.67 -5.00
N ASN A 44 10.38 -19.16 -6.25
CA ASN A 44 10.53 -17.74 -6.57
C ASN A 44 9.38 -17.28 -7.48
N PHE A 45 8.44 -16.50 -6.94
CA PHE A 45 7.29 -16.00 -7.71
C PHE A 45 7.56 -14.59 -8.27
N LYS A 46 7.28 -14.41 -9.57
CA LYS A 46 7.16 -13.08 -10.20
C LYS A 46 5.77 -12.92 -10.80
N CYS A 47 5.08 -11.83 -10.48
CA CYS A 47 3.82 -11.50 -11.12
C CYS A 47 4.03 -11.13 -12.61
N ARG A 48 2.98 -11.24 -13.44
CA ARG A 48 3.08 -10.99 -14.89
C ARG A 48 3.69 -9.63 -15.24
N ASN A 49 3.35 -8.57 -14.51
CA ASN A 49 3.98 -7.26 -14.72
C ASN A 49 5.52 -7.30 -14.58
N CYS A 50 6.04 -8.04 -13.59
CA CYS A 50 7.48 -8.19 -13.40
C CYS A 50 8.11 -9.21 -14.35
N GLN A 51 7.37 -10.20 -14.83
CA GLN A 51 7.85 -11.14 -15.86
C GLN A 51 8.06 -10.42 -17.19
N TYR A 52 7.14 -9.54 -17.57
CA TYR A 52 7.16 -8.81 -18.85
C TYR A 52 7.77 -7.41 -18.77
N ASN A 53 8.27 -6.99 -17.59
CA ASN A 53 8.73 -5.62 -17.34
C ASN A 53 7.70 -4.54 -17.73
N LEU A 54 6.40 -4.84 -17.62
CA LEU A 54 5.31 -3.91 -17.92
C LEU A 54 4.65 -3.49 -16.62
N HIS A 55 5.01 -2.32 -16.12
CA HIS A 55 4.57 -1.84 -14.82
C HIS A 55 3.57 -0.69 -14.94
N GLN A 56 2.61 -0.67 -14.03
CA GLN A 56 1.61 0.37 -13.99
C GLN A 56 2.17 1.65 -13.35
N CYS A 57 2.00 2.79 -14.01
CA CYS A 57 2.24 4.08 -13.40
C CYS A 57 1.23 4.33 -12.27
N PHE A 58 1.71 4.46 -11.03
CA PHE A 58 0.86 4.62 -9.86
C PHE A 58 0.06 5.93 -9.85
N SER A 59 0.45 6.91 -10.67
CA SER A 59 -0.29 8.17 -10.82
C SER A 59 -1.47 8.08 -11.78
N CYS A 60 -1.32 7.40 -12.92
CA CYS A 60 -2.32 7.43 -14.00
C CYS A 60 -2.94 6.07 -14.32
N GLY A 61 -2.44 5.00 -13.73
CA GLY A 61 -2.98 3.65 -13.90
C GLY A 61 -2.72 3.01 -15.27
N ARG A 62 -1.94 3.65 -16.15
CA ARG A 62 -1.53 3.09 -17.45
C ARG A 62 -0.26 2.26 -17.30
N LEU A 63 -0.18 1.16 -18.05
CA LEU A 63 1.04 0.36 -18.17
C LEU A 63 2.09 1.10 -18.99
N GLY A 64 3.34 0.82 -18.71
CA GLY A 64 4.48 1.17 -19.56
C GLY A 64 5.64 0.23 -19.32
N SER A 65 6.56 0.16 -20.28
CA SER A 65 7.79 -0.62 -20.13
C SER A 65 8.68 -0.05 -19.03
N SER A 66 9.20 -0.91 -18.17
CA SER A 66 10.26 -0.60 -17.19
C SER A 66 11.58 -1.27 -17.55
N ASP A 67 11.68 -1.86 -18.74
CA ASP A 67 12.87 -2.56 -19.18
C ASP A 67 13.96 -1.56 -19.56
N LYS A 68 15.06 -1.58 -18.80
CA LYS A 68 16.23 -0.69 -18.98
C LYS A 68 17.01 -0.96 -20.26
N SER A 69 16.86 -2.14 -20.86
CA SER A 69 17.48 -2.48 -22.15
C SER A 69 16.68 -1.93 -23.34
N SER A 70 15.49 -1.40 -23.08
CA SER A 70 14.59 -0.77 -24.06
C SER A 70 14.34 0.70 -23.72
N ASN A 71 13.54 1.40 -24.53
CA ASN A 71 13.04 2.73 -24.19
C ASN A 71 12.02 2.62 -23.04
N ALA A 72 12.51 2.65 -21.79
CA ALA A 72 11.67 2.61 -20.60
C ALA A 72 10.68 3.80 -20.56
N GLU A 73 9.41 3.50 -20.30
CA GLU A 73 8.31 4.47 -20.23
C GLU A 73 7.94 4.79 -18.78
N VAL A 74 8.16 3.84 -17.86
CA VAL A 74 7.94 4.01 -16.43
C VAL A 74 9.19 3.68 -15.63
N PHE A 75 9.42 4.46 -14.58
CA PHE A 75 10.62 4.41 -13.76
C PHE A 75 10.24 4.15 -12.31
N GLN A 76 11.02 3.32 -11.63
CA GLN A 76 10.80 2.95 -10.24
C GLN A 76 11.27 4.07 -9.30
N CYS A 77 10.53 4.29 -8.22
CA CYS A 77 10.98 5.12 -7.10
C CYS A 77 12.30 4.56 -6.52
N VAL A 78 13.26 5.44 -6.21
CA VAL A 78 14.59 5.05 -5.69
C VAL A 78 14.56 4.42 -4.30
N ASN A 79 13.54 4.73 -3.49
CA ASN A 79 13.40 4.14 -2.16
C ASN A 79 13.18 2.62 -2.26
N ALA A 80 14.14 1.86 -1.74
CA ALA A 80 14.23 0.40 -1.85
C ALA A 80 12.98 -0.37 -1.40
N THR A 81 12.16 0.23 -0.53
CA THR A 81 10.94 -0.40 0.02
C THR A 81 9.64 0.11 -0.59
N CYS A 82 9.71 0.85 -1.70
CA CYS A 82 8.55 1.53 -2.29
C CYS A 82 7.83 0.68 -3.35
N GLY A 83 8.58 0.11 -4.30
CA GLY A 83 8.01 -0.78 -5.34
C GLY A 83 7.10 -0.10 -6.39
N TYR A 84 6.87 1.21 -6.31
CA TYR A 84 6.00 1.94 -7.25
C TYR A 84 6.75 2.52 -8.45
N PHE A 85 6.05 2.52 -9.59
CA PHE A 85 6.53 3.00 -10.89
C PHE A 85 5.74 4.22 -11.34
N TYR A 86 6.39 5.09 -12.11
CA TYR A 86 5.78 6.31 -12.63
C TYR A 86 6.26 6.64 -14.04
N HIS A 87 5.36 7.15 -14.88
CA HIS A 87 5.80 7.91 -16.05
C HIS A 87 6.52 9.18 -15.58
N PRO A 88 7.67 9.55 -16.19
CA PRO A 88 8.42 10.75 -15.81
C PRO A 88 7.55 12.02 -15.78
N ARG A 89 6.73 12.22 -16.81
CA ARG A 89 5.78 13.35 -16.88
C ARG A 89 4.76 13.34 -15.73
N CYS A 90 4.25 12.17 -15.34
CA CYS A 90 3.25 12.06 -14.29
C CYS A 90 3.84 12.40 -12.92
N VAL A 91 4.99 11.82 -12.56
CA VAL A 91 5.60 12.09 -11.25
C VAL A 91 6.13 13.51 -11.16
N ALA A 92 6.70 14.06 -12.23
CA ALA A 92 7.20 15.43 -12.21
C ALA A 92 6.08 16.44 -11.99
N LYS A 93 4.93 16.27 -12.65
CA LYS A 93 3.72 17.07 -12.39
C LYS A 93 3.20 16.91 -10.96
N LEU A 94 3.33 15.74 -10.36
CA LEU A 94 2.89 15.53 -8.97
C LEU A 94 3.79 16.26 -7.96
N LEU A 95 5.10 16.30 -8.21
CA LEU A 95 6.11 16.90 -7.33
C LEU A 95 6.20 18.43 -7.52
N HIS A 96 6.02 18.93 -8.74
CA HIS A 96 6.14 20.35 -9.09
C HIS A 96 4.85 20.88 -9.75
N ARG A 97 3.70 20.69 -9.08
CA ARG A 97 2.37 21.06 -9.63
C ARG A 97 2.28 22.51 -10.11
N ASP A 98 2.88 23.41 -9.34
CA ASP A 98 2.76 24.86 -9.54
C ASP A 98 3.99 25.46 -10.24
N ASN A 99 4.91 24.61 -10.72
CA ASN A 99 6.12 25.03 -11.41
C ASN A 99 6.41 24.13 -12.62
N GLU A 100 5.90 24.54 -13.78
CA GLU A 100 6.04 23.78 -15.03
C GLU A 100 7.49 23.62 -15.49
N VAL A 101 8.34 24.62 -15.22
CA VAL A 101 9.77 24.60 -15.59
C VAL A 101 10.47 23.50 -14.78
N ALA A 102 10.31 23.51 -13.45
CA ALA A 102 10.88 22.49 -12.58
C ALA A 102 10.32 21.09 -12.88
N ALA A 103 9.02 20.98 -13.22
CA ALA A 103 8.42 19.72 -13.66
C ALA A 103 9.08 19.21 -14.96
N LYS A 104 9.34 20.10 -15.93
CA LYS A 104 9.97 19.72 -17.19
C LYS A 104 11.42 19.31 -17.00
N GLU A 105 12.16 20.03 -16.17
CA GLU A 105 13.53 19.68 -15.79
C GLU A 105 13.60 18.31 -15.14
N LEU A 106 12.77 18.05 -14.11
CA LEU A 106 12.74 16.75 -13.44
C LEU A 106 12.34 15.61 -14.40
N GLN A 107 11.38 15.85 -15.28
CA GLN A 107 11.02 14.88 -16.33
C GLN A 107 12.24 14.51 -17.18
N ASN A 108 13.00 15.51 -17.64
CA ASN A 108 14.17 15.28 -18.49
C ASN A 108 15.29 14.56 -17.73
N LYS A 109 15.52 14.91 -16.45
CA LYS A 109 16.50 14.25 -15.57
C LYS A 109 16.20 12.76 -15.41
N ILE A 110 14.94 12.41 -15.12
CA ILE A 110 14.52 11.00 -14.99
C ILE A 110 14.73 10.24 -16.31
N LEU A 111 14.39 10.85 -17.46
CA LEU A 111 14.63 10.26 -18.78
C LEU A 111 16.12 10.08 -19.09
N ALA A 112 16.98 10.94 -18.56
CA ALA A 112 18.43 10.81 -18.64
C ALA A 112 19.01 9.77 -17.66
N GLY A 113 18.16 9.10 -16.87
CA GLY A 113 18.55 8.04 -15.94
C GLY A 113 18.76 8.48 -14.49
N GLU A 114 18.49 9.75 -14.15
CA GLU A 114 18.55 10.19 -12.76
C GLU A 114 17.45 9.54 -11.91
N SER A 115 17.82 9.14 -10.69
CA SER A 115 16.88 8.57 -9.73
C SER A 115 15.95 9.64 -9.16
N PHE A 116 14.75 9.23 -8.73
CA PHE A 116 13.80 10.14 -8.08
C PHE A 116 13.10 9.46 -6.88
N THR A 117 12.69 10.28 -5.92
CA THR A 117 11.83 9.86 -4.81
C THR A 117 10.38 10.21 -5.15
N CYS A 118 9.47 9.24 -5.04
CA CYS A 118 8.08 9.46 -5.41
C CYS A 118 7.27 10.20 -4.32
N PRO A 119 6.09 10.77 -4.67
CA PRO A 119 5.26 11.55 -3.75
C PRO A 119 4.76 10.81 -2.51
N LEU A 120 4.88 9.48 -2.44
CA LEU A 120 4.50 8.72 -1.24
C LEU A 120 5.42 8.95 -0.04
N HIS A 121 6.58 9.57 -0.25
CA HIS A 121 7.56 9.87 0.80
C HIS A 121 7.53 11.33 1.25
N THR A 122 6.49 12.08 0.86
CA THR A 122 6.35 13.49 1.21
C THR A 122 4.90 13.76 1.59
N CYS A 123 4.70 14.44 2.71
CA CYS A 123 3.37 14.82 3.15
C CYS A 123 2.76 15.85 2.20
N VAL A 124 1.57 15.55 1.67
CA VAL A 124 0.87 16.44 0.73
C VAL A 124 0.45 17.77 1.36
N VAL A 125 0.35 17.84 2.68
CA VAL A 125 -0.08 19.03 3.43
C VAL A 125 1.11 19.95 3.72
N CYS A 126 2.10 19.48 4.48
CA CYS A 126 3.23 20.32 4.93
C CYS A 126 4.45 20.28 4.00
N LYS A 127 4.44 19.41 2.96
CA LYS A 127 5.52 19.22 1.98
C LYS A 127 6.84 18.72 2.55
N GLN A 128 6.88 18.30 3.82
CA GLN A 128 8.07 17.72 4.45
C GLN A 128 8.13 16.19 4.22
N PRO A 129 9.33 15.61 4.14
CA PRO A 129 9.52 14.17 4.00
C PRO A 129 9.12 13.41 5.26
N GLU A 130 9.10 12.08 5.17
CA GLU A 130 8.98 11.20 6.34
C GLU A 130 10.16 11.38 7.30
N ASP A 131 9.87 11.43 8.60
CA ASP A 131 10.86 11.27 9.66
C ASP A 131 10.40 10.13 10.57
N LYS A 132 11.09 9.00 10.48
CA LYS A 132 10.76 7.78 11.24
C LYS A 132 11.07 7.91 12.73
N SER A 133 11.89 8.88 13.13
CA SER A 133 12.26 9.07 14.53
C SER A 133 11.17 9.80 15.33
N ALA A 134 10.29 10.52 14.66
CA ALA A 134 9.18 11.24 15.26
C ALA A 134 7.85 10.54 14.94
N SER A 135 7.18 9.99 15.94
CA SER A 135 5.93 9.22 15.77
C SER A 135 4.87 9.94 14.93
N GLY A 136 4.63 11.24 15.18
CA GLY A 136 3.67 12.03 14.42
C GLY A 136 4.08 12.38 12.97
N LEU A 137 5.31 12.05 12.56
CA LEU A 137 5.84 12.22 11.20
C LEU A 137 5.94 10.90 10.44
N GLN A 138 5.39 9.81 10.99
CA GLN A 138 5.16 8.58 10.25
C GLN A 138 4.23 8.83 9.05
N MET A 139 4.53 8.22 7.90
CA MET A 139 3.71 8.41 6.70
C MET A 139 2.48 7.49 6.67
N ALA A 140 1.33 8.12 6.47
CA ALA A 140 0.07 7.53 6.05
C ALA A 140 -0.07 7.58 4.53
N VAL A 141 0.06 6.43 3.87
CA VAL A 141 0.13 6.29 2.41
C VAL A 141 -1.15 5.72 1.84
N CYS A 142 -1.69 6.38 0.80
CA CYS A 142 -2.88 5.87 0.15
C CYS A 142 -2.56 4.65 -0.72
N ARG A 143 -3.34 3.58 -0.57
CA ARG A 143 -3.15 2.35 -1.36
C ARG A 143 -3.58 2.49 -2.83
N ARG A 144 -4.38 3.50 -3.18
CA ARG A 144 -4.98 3.67 -4.51
C ARG A 144 -4.42 4.85 -5.32
N CYS A 145 -3.67 5.75 -4.71
CA CYS A 145 -3.03 6.85 -5.45
C CYS A 145 -1.80 7.41 -4.72
N PRO A 146 -0.97 8.25 -5.38
CA PRO A 146 0.24 8.84 -4.82
C PRO A 146 0.00 9.95 -3.77
N LYS A 147 -1.05 9.85 -2.96
CA LYS A 147 -1.30 10.75 -1.84
C LYS A 147 -0.73 10.14 -0.56
N ALA A 148 0.04 10.94 0.16
CA ALA A 148 0.53 10.57 1.46
C ALA A 148 0.49 11.77 2.42
N TYR A 149 0.31 11.48 3.70
CA TYR A 149 0.19 12.45 4.78
C TYR A 149 1.12 12.03 5.90
N HIS A 150 1.66 12.95 6.68
CA HIS A 150 2.06 12.59 8.04
C HIS A 150 0.82 12.20 8.84
N GLU A 151 0.98 11.34 9.84
CA GLU A 151 -0.10 11.00 10.77
C GLU A 151 -0.75 12.26 11.38
N LYS A 152 0.06 13.21 11.85
CA LYS A 152 -0.44 14.48 12.42
C LYS A 152 -1.13 15.40 11.40
N CYS A 153 -0.88 15.19 10.11
CA CYS A 153 -1.45 15.97 9.02
C CYS A 153 -2.65 15.27 8.37
N LEU A 154 -3.07 14.12 8.90
CA LEU A 154 -4.16 13.33 8.34
C LEU A 154 -5.49 14.09 8.52
N PRO A 155 -6.29 14.28 7.45
CA PRO A 155 -7.61 14.86 7.57
C PRO A 155 -8.50 14.06 8.53
N ARG A 156 -9.29 14.73 9.37
CA ARG A 156 -10.18 14.07 10.36
C ARG A 156 -11.10 13.01 9.74
N LYS A 157 -11.59 13.25 8.51
CA LYS A 157 -12.44 12.29 7.77
C LYS A 157 -11.70 11.01 7.33
N ILE A 158 -10.38 10.94 7.45
CA ILE A 158 -9.60 9.71 7.23
C ILE A 158 -9.32 9.11 8.61
N SER A 159 -10.31 8.42 9.15
CA SER A 159 -10.29 7.89 10.53
C SER A 159 -9.76 6.46 10.61
N PHE A 160 -9.17 6.12 11.76
CA PHE A 160 -8.79 4.75 12.10
C PHE A 160 -9.96 3.90 12.59
N GLU A 161 -11.04 4.54 13.02
CA GLU A 161 -12.23 3.94 13.60
C GLU A 161 -13.48 4.47 12.89
N GLU A 162 -14.55 3.67 12.93
CA GLU A 162 -15.86 4.03 12.41
C GLU A 162 -16.65 4.75 13.50
N ASN A 163 -17.43 5.76 13.10
CA ASN A 163 -18.38 6.43 13.98
C ASN A 163 -19.65 6.72 13.18
N GLU A 164 -20.70 5.93 13.42
CA GLU A 164 -21.98 6.03 12.72
C GLU A 164 -22.68 7.36 12.98
N GLU A 165 -22.64 7.87 14.21
CA GLU A 165 -23.30 9.13 14.62
C GLU A 165 -22.73 10.34 13.87
N GLU A 166 -21.41 10.35 13.65
CA GLU A 166 -20.71 11.40 12.92
C GLU A 166 -20.58 11.11 11.41
N GLY A 167 -21.12 9.98 10.93
CA GLY A 167 -20.98 9.54 9.54
C GLY A 167 -19.53 9.30 9.12
N ILE A 168 -18.67 8.90 10.06
CA ILE A 168 -17.26 8.62 9.82
C ILE A 168 -17.07 7.15 9.48
N ILE A 169 -16.66 6.90 8.24
CA ILE A 169 -16.24 5.58 7.78
C ILE A 169 -14.73 5.44 8.00
N ARG A 170 -14.30 4.26 8.44
CA ARG A 170 -12.89 3.93 8.61
C ARG A 170 -12.16 3.95 7.29
N ARG A 171 -11.02 4.64 7.28
CA ARG A 171 -10.17 4.82 6.09
C ARG A 171 -8.67 4.68 6.39
N ALA A 172 -8.29 4.39 7.63
CA ALA A 172 -6.91 4.23 8.06
C ALA A 172 -6.69 2.97 8.92
N TRP A 173 -5.51 2.38 8.76
CA TRP A 173 -5.08 1.19 9.50
C TRP A 173 -3.61 1.32 9.90
N ARG A 174 -3.34 1.17 11.20
CA ARG A 174 -1.99 0.98 11.73
C ARG A 174 -1.62 -0.50 11.67
N PHE A 175 -0.31 -0.78 11.73
CA PHE A 175 0.25 -2.13 11.91
C PHE A 175 -0.03 -3.14 10.77
N LEU A 176 -0.63 -2.71 9.65
CA LEU A 176 -0.76 -3.55 8.45
C LEU A 176 0.47 -3.51 7.55
N LEU A 177 1.23 -2.41 7.60
CA LEU A 177 2.47 -2.23 6.87
C LEU A 177 3.58 -1.94 7.89
N VAL A 178 4.75 -2.53 7.68
CA VAL A 178 5.93 -2.19 8.48
C VAL A 178 6.25 -0.71 8.29
N ASP A 179 6.40 0.02 9.39
CA ASP A 179 6.71 1.44 9.45
C ASP A 179 5.75 2.39 8.72
N ARG A 180 4.56 1.95 8.26
CA ARG A 180 3.62 2.85 7.56
C ARG A 180 2.17 2.65 7.96
N ILE A 181 1.40 3.73 7.86
CA ILE A 181 -0.05 3.71 8.02
C ILE A 181 -0.67 3.51 6.62
N LEU A 182 -1.52 2.51 6.46
CA LEU A 182 -2.29 2.32 5.23
C LEU A 182 -3.54 3.17 5.28
N ILE A 183 -3.82 3.94 4.22
CA ILE A 183 -5.08 4.69 4.10
C ILE A 183 -5.78 4.53 2.75
N TYR A 184 -7.06 4.89 2.72
CA TYR A 184 -7.79 5.27 1.52
C TYR A 184 -8.17 6.75 1.59
N CYS A 185 -7.51 7.58 0.78
CA CYS A 185 -7.79 9.02 0.79
C CYS A 185 -9.20 9.33 0.27
N LEU A 186 -9.70 10.53 0.55
CA LEU A 186 -11.04 10.99 0.20
C LEU A 186 -11.35 11.03 -1.31
N LYS A 187 -10.38 10.75 -2.19
CA LYS A 187 -10.62 10.60 -3.64
C LYS A 187 -11.20 9.25 -4.01
N HIS A 188 -11.11 8.27 -3.11
CA HIS A 188 -11.61 6.93 -3.34
C HIS A 188 -12.82 6.72 -2.44
N GLU A 189 -13.95 6.43 -3.09
CA GLU A 189 -15.18 6.01 -2.43
C GLU A 189 -14.94 4.67 -1.72
N ILE A 190 -15.52 4.54 -0.54
CA ILE A 190 -15.53 3.25 0.18
C ILE A 190 -16.86 2.60 -0.18
N ILE A 191 -16.80 1.37 -0.68
CA ILE A 191 -17.98 0.57 -0.93
C ILE A 191 -18.32 -0.11 0.40
N ASP A 192 -19.51 0.16 0.94
CA ASP A 192 -19.92 -0.25 2.28
C ASP A 192 -19.73 -1.76 2.51
N ASP A 193 -20.21 -2.58 1.57
CA ASP A 193 -20.09 -4.05 1.65
C ASP A 193 -18.63 -4.54 1.64
N LEU A 194 -17.72 -3.80 0.99
CA LEU A 194 -16.30 -4.17 0.88
C LEU A 194 -15.41 -3.56 1.97
N GLY A 195 -15.88 -2.52 2.66
CA GLY A 195 -15.07 -1.69 3.58
C GLY A 195 -13.84 -1.04 2.91
N THR A 196 -13.75 -1.06 1.59
CA THR A 196 -12.61 -0.58 0.79
C THR A 196 -13.10 -0.01 -0.54
N PRO A 197 -12.27 0.78 -1.26
CA PRO A 197 -12.57 1.13 -2.64
C PRO A 197 -12.53 -0.09 -3.54
N GLU A 198 -13.14 0.03 -4.72
CA GLU A 198 -13.10 -0.98 -5.77
C GLU A 198 -11.68 -1.55 -5.98
N ARG A 199 -11.62 -2.86 -6.20
CA ARG A 199 -10.37 -3.65 -6.25
C ARG A 199 -9.86 -3.81 -7.69
N ASP A 200 -10.12 -2.81 -8.54
CA ASP A 200 -9.84 -2.77 -9.99
C ASP A 200 -8.52 -2.08 -10.37
N HIS A 201 -7.82 -1.52 -9.39
CA HIS A 201 -6.67 -0.66 -9.64
C HIS A 201 -5.44 -1.32 -10.29
N ILE A 202 -5.23 -2.64 -10.17
CA ILE A 202 -4.06 -3.34 -10.74
C ILE A 202 -4.41 -3.82 -12.15
N LYS A 203 -3.55 -3.53 -13.13
CA LYS A 203 -3.68 -4.01 -14.51
C LYS A 203 -2.54 -4.97 -14.85
N PHE A 204 -2.87 -6.14 -15.40
CA PHE A 204 -1.87 -7.04 -15.96
C PHE A 204 -1.74 -6.87 -17.48
N PRO A 205 -0.59 -7.25 -18.08
CA PRO A 205 -0.35 -7.09 -19.51
C PRO A 205 -1.35 -7.80 -20.43
N ASP A 206 -1.94 -8.91 -19.98
CA ASP A 206 -2.83 -9.75 -20.80
C ASP A 206 -4.32 -9.37 -20.70
N ASP A 207 -4.65 -8.41 -19.84
CA ASP A 207 -6.03 -7.96 -19.57
C ASP A 207 -6.63 -7.12 -20.71
N GLU A 208 -5.87 -6.82 -21.78
CA GLU A 208 -6.42 -6.19 -23.00
C GLU A 208 -7.45 -7.10 -23.71
N THR A 209 -7.49 -8.40 -23.39
CA THR A 209 -8.56 -9.33 -23.79
C THR A 209 -9.83 -9.23 -22.90
N GLY A 210 -9.77 -8.49 -21.79
CA GLY A 210 -10.77 -8.45 -20.71
C GLY A 210 -11.84 -7.36 -20.80
N ARG A 211 -12.04 -6.72 -21.96
CA ARG A 211 -13.10 -5.71 -22.17
C ARG A 211 -14.54 -6.27 -22.06
N GLN A 212 -14.71 -7.54 -21.68
CA GLN A 212 -16.01 -8.21 -21.49
C GLN A 212 -16.31 -8.64 -20.04
N SER A 213 -15.39 -8.43 -19.08
CA SER A 213 -15.60 -8.90 -17.69
C SER A 213 -16.34 -7.89 -16.79
N SER A 214 -16.23 -6.58 -17.07
CA SER A 214 -16.88 -5.54 -16.26
C SER A 214 -18.39 -5.39 -16.49
N THR A 215 -18.95 -6.03 -17.51
CA THR A 215 -20.41 -6.10 -17.75
C THR A 215 -21.06 -7.31 -17.09
N ALA A 216 -20.33 -8.41 -16.86
CA ALA A 216 -20.89 -9.64 -16.28
C ALA A 216 -21.21 -9.53 -14.77
N LEU A 217 -20.57 -8.61 -14.05
CA LEU A 217 -20.87 -8.32 -12.64
C LEU A 217 -22.05 -7.35 -12.45
N ARG A 218 -22.48 -6.63 -13.50
CA ARG A 218 -23.64 -5.73 -13.40
C ARG A 218 -24.97 -6.49 -13.51
N ASP A 219 -25.01 -7.57 -14.27
CA ASP A 219 -26.24 -8.32 -14.51
C ASP A 219 -26.61 -9.29 -13.38
N SER A 220 -25.64 -9.69 -12.55
CA SER A 220 -25.86 -10.62 -11.43
C SER A 220 -26.42 -9.95 -10.16
N VAL A 221 -26.30 -8.62 -10.04
CA VAL A 221 -26.89 -7.84 -8.93
C VAL A 221 -28.34 -7.40 -9.24
N ALA A 222 -28.71 -7.30 -10.52
CA ALA A 222 -30.03 -6.82 -10.95
C ALA A 222 -31.15 -7.89 -10.91
N LEU A 223 -30.83 -9.19 -10.90
CA LEU A 223 -31.84 -10.26 -11.02
C LEU A 223 -32.41 -10.84 -9.71
N LYS A 224 -32.10 -10.26 -8.54
CA LYS A 224 -32.68 -10.72 -7.25
C LYS A 224 -33.73 -9.78 -6.63
N ARG A 225 -34.40 -8.94 -7.43
CA ARG A 225 -35.58 -8.18 -6.99
C ARG A 225 -36.82 -8.55 -7.81
N LYS A 226 -37.38 -9.72 -7.54
CA LYS A 226 -38.82 -9.98 -7.74
C LYS A 226 -39.39 -10.56 -6.45
N LYS A 227 -40.17 -9.75 -5.73
CA LYS A 227 -41.04 -10.20 -4.64
C LYS A 227 -42.23 -10.95 -5.25
N PRO A 228 -42.65 -12.11 -4.73
CA PRO A 228 -44.03 -12.56 -4.86
C PRO A 228 -44.89 -11.92 -3.77
N SER A 229 -46.12 -11.55 -4.15
CA SER A 229 -47.13 -10.94 -3.29
C SER A 229 -47.99 -11.98 -2.57
N MET A 230 -48.39 -11.62 -1.34
CA MET A 230 -49.61 -11.98 -0.60
C MET A 230 -49.90 -13.45 -0.27
N ALA A 231 -49.90 -13.80 1.03
CA ALA A 231 -51.12 -13.84 1.84
C ALA A 231 -50.79 -14.29 3.28
N GLU A 232 -51.60 -13.83 4.22
CA GLU A 232 -51.47 -13.92 5.67
C GLU A 232 -51.52 -15.36 6.20
N THR A 233 -50.82 -15.63 7.30
CA THR A 233 -51.37 -16.32 8.48
C THR A 233 -50.44 -16.11 9.67
N TYR A 234 -51.00 -15.54 10.73
CA TYR A 234 -50.42 -15.44 12.06
C TYR A 234 -50.14 -16.83 12.65
N GLN A 235 -48.97 -17.02 13.27
CA GLN A 235 -48.90 -17.58 14.62
C GLN A 235 -47.51 -17.40 15.26
N SER A 236 -47.60 -17.18 16.57
CA SER A 236 -46.57 -16.76 17.52
C SER A 236 -45.46 -17.79 17.74
N GLY A 237 -44.25 -17.35 18.09
CA GLY A 237 -43.21 -18.27 18.57
C GLY A 237 -41.80 -17.71 18.72
N THR A 238 -41.52 -17.16 19.91
CA THR A 238 -40.24 -17.17 20.65
C THR A 238 -38.95 -16.62 20.02
N ALA A 239 -38.42 -15.59 20.68
CA ALA A 239 -37.09 -15.02 20.51
C ALA A 239 -35.97 -16.02 20.88
N MET A 240 -34.94 -16.12 20.03
CA MET A 240 -33.64 -16.67 20.42
C MET A 240 -32.52 -15.67 20.08
N GLN A 241 -31.90 -15.18 21.14
CA GLN A 241 -30.69 -14.36 21.14
C GLN A 241 -29.49 -15.21 20.68
N PHE A 242 -28.79 -14.79 19.63
CA PHE A 242 -27.46 -15.33 19.34
C PHE A 242 -26.38 -14.37 19.84
N LYS A 243 -25.75 -14.78 20.95
CA LYS A 243 -24.59 -14.15 21.56
C LYS A 243 -23.39 -14.23 20.61
N ARG A 244 -22.80 -13.09 20.24
CA ARG A 244 -21.45 -13.02 19.66
C ARG A 244 -20.44 -13.35 20.76
N LYS A 245 -19.68 -14.44 20.59
CA LYS A 245 -18.54 -14.75 21.45
C LYS A 245 -17.30 -14.09 20.87
N ALA A 246 -16.75 -13.13 21.60
CA ALA A 246 -15.44 -12.55 21.31
C ALA A 246 -14.36 -13.62 21.54
N VAL A 247 -13.47 -13.83 20.56
CA VAL A 247 -12.20 -14.52 20.77
C VAL A 247 -11.12 -13.45 20.80
N LEU A 248 -10.67 -13.15 22.02
CA LEU A 248 -9.44 -12.43 22.29
C LEU A 248 -8.30 -13.46 22.22
N ASP A 249 -7.49 -13.42 21.16
CA ASP A 249 -6.20 -14.10 21.20
C ASP A 249 -5.09 -13.07 21.41
N SER A 250 -4.60 -13.08 22.65
CA SER A 250 -3.42 -12.42 23.18
C SER A 250 -2.15 -12.94 22.52
N TYR A 251 -1.39 -12.08 21.84
CA TYR A 251 -0.02 -12.38 21.47
C TYR A 251 0.94 -11.73 22.48
N SER A 252 1.35 -12.52 23.47
CA SER A 252 2.43 -12.18 24.41
C SER A 252 3.78 -12.69 23.91
N ASP A 253 4.73 -11.78 23.90
CA ASP A 253 6.16 -11.87 23.66
C ASP A 253 6.86 -13.06 24.36
N LYS A 254 7.61 -13.90 23.62
CA LYS A 254 8.68 -14.76 24.17
C LYS A 254 9.83 -14.94 23.18
N ARG A 255 10.86 -14.12 23.35
CA ARG A 255 12.23 -14.37 22.86
C ARG A 255 12.94 -15.42 23.73
N LYS A 256 13.41 -16.50 23.12
CA LYS A 256 14.64 -17.27 23.42
C LYS A 256 14.97 -18.00 22.11
N GLY A 257 16.15 -18.03 21.52
CA GLY A 257 17.51 -17.80 21.99
C GLY A 257 18.33 -18.88 21.30
N GLN A 258 19.12 -18.53 20.29
CA GLN A 258 20.09 -19.47 19.71
C GLN A 258 21.42 -18.76 19.46
N LYS A 259 22.45 -19.43 19.98
CA LYS A 259 23.83 -19.01 20.16
C LYS A 259 24.54 -18.83 18.82
N PHE A 260 25.34 -17.76 18.69
CA PHE A 260 26.56 -17.79 17.88
C PHE A 260 27.74 -17.27 18.70
N SER A 261 28.89 -17.87 18.40
CA SER A 261 30.10 -17.98 19.21
C SER A 261 31.01 -16.75 19.20
N LYS A 262 31.50 -16.41 20.41
CA LYS A 262 32.78 -15.78 20.78
C LYS A 262 33.60 -15.08 19.68
N LEU A 263 33.60 -13.75 19.73
CA LEU A 263 34.70 -12.88 19.28
C LEU A 263 35.71 -12.70 20.42
N LYS A 264 37.00 -12.74 20.11
CA LYS A 264 38.11 -12.34 21.00
C LYS A 264 38.51 -10.89 20.69
N VAL A 265 38.48 -10.05 21.75
CA VAL A 265 39.53 -9.12 22.26
C VAL A 265 40.17 -8.17 21.23
N THR A 266 40.13 -6.84 21.36
CA THR A 266 40.87 -6.03 22.37
C THR A 266 40.28 -4.63 22.60
N GLU A 267 40.44 -4.18 23.85
CA GLU A 267 40.17 -2.85 24.40
C GLU A 267 41.20 -1.77 24.00
N THR A 268 40.77 -0.50 23.98
CA THR A 268 41.36 0.68 24.66
C THR A 268 40.33 1.84 24.53
N SER A 269 39.68 2.31 25.61
CA SER A 269 40.07 3.39 26.55
C SER A 269 40.48 4.69 25.82
N SER A 270 39.93 5.89 26.03
CA SER A 270 39.42 6.52 27.25
C SER A 270 38.44 7.69 26.95
N CYS A 271 37.69 8.07 27.98
CA CYS A 271 36.75 9.19 28.06
C CYS A 271 37.46 10.50 28.45
N LEU A 272 36.94 11.68 28.03
CA LEU A 272 36.47 12.79 28.89
C LEU A 272 36.41 14.17 28.20
N THR A 273 35.19 14.70 28.12
CA THR A 273 34.66 16.05 28.52
C THR A 273 35.31 17.39 28.09
N THR A 274 34.45 18.27 27.52
CA THR A 274 34.19 19.73 27.80
C THR A 274 35.38 20.71 27.89
N GLU A 275 35.39 21.99 27.47
CA GLU A 275 34.37 23.00 27.22
C GLU A 275 35.02 24.26 26.56
N LYS A 276 34.22 25.01 25.78
CA LYS A 276 34.14 26.47 25.51
C LYS A 276 35.30 27.49 25.75
N LYS A 277 35.27 28.49 24.83
CA LYS A 277 35.63 29.94 24.90
C LYS A 277 37.13 30.27 24.72
N SER A 278 37.59 31.38 24.13
CA SER A 278 37.03 32.51 23.36
C SER A 278 38.18 33.49 23.05
N VAL A 279 37.99 34.42 22.09
CA VAL A 279 38.66 35.74 21.94
C VAL A 279 40.04 35.81 21.22
N LEU A 280 39.95 36.25 19.95
CA LEU A 280 40.49 37.51 19.37
C LEU A 280 42.01 37.88 19.42
N THR A 281 42.48 38.18 18.19
CA THR A 281 43.32 39.31 17.71
C THR A 281 44.86 39.25 17.64
N LYS A 282 45.30 39.48 16.38
CA LYS A 282 46.47 40.24 15.87
C LYS A 282 47.86 39.61 16.16
N VAL A 283 48.82 39.55 15.25
CA VAL A 283 49.32 40.49 14.22
C VAL A 283 49.95 39.68 13.08
N GLY A 284 49.84 40.15 11.84
CA GLY A 284 50.51 39.63 10.65
C GLY A 284 49.78 40.01 9.38
#